data_AF-A0A9D1D0A9-F1
#
_entry.id   AF-A0A9D1D0A9-F1
#
_cell.length_a   1.000
_cell.length_b   1.000
_cell.length_c   1.000
_cell.angle_alpha   90.00
_cell.angle_beta   90.00
_cell.angle_gamma   90.00
#
_symmetry.space_group_name_H-M   'P 1'
#
loop_
_entity.id
_entity.type
_entity.pdbx_description
1 polymer ?
#
loop_
_entity_poly.entity_id
_entity_poly.type
_entity_poly.pdbx_seq_one_letter_code
_entity_poly.pdbx_strand_id
1 'polypeptide(L)'
;MEKKKLAVKYIKEKLEGKTFMTYNEIAQITGYHPKYILKLKKDVINGNINFVHGNKNRIPANTMSEEEKQKIIALYKKSNVSIRKFCNFYHTRSYSCIYNLLKENNLLKDHKNKSNDK
;
A
#
# COMPACT_ATOMS: atom_id res chain seq x y z
N MET A 1 -13.95 4.02 4.71
CA MET A 1 -13.47 5.21 5.45
C MET A 1 -14.64 6.02 5.99
N GLU A 2 -15.66 6.32 5.18
CA GLU A 2 -16.84 7.10 5.60
C GLU A 2 -17.67 6.42 6.70
N LYS A 3 -17.96 5.11 6.56
CA LYS A 3 -18.71 4.35 7.59
C LYS A 3 -18.06 4.40 8.97
N LYS A 4 -16.72 4.33 9.06
CA LYS A 4 -15.97 4.43 10.34
C LYS A 4 -16.08 5.83 10.94
N LYS A 5 -15.98 6.88 10.12
CA LYS A 5 -16.18 8.27 10.58
C LYS A 5 -17.60 8.47 11.11
N LEU A 6 -18.59 7.93 10.41
CA LEU A 6 -19.99 7.99 10.81
C LEU A 6 -20.24 7.24 12.14
N ALA A 7 -19.70 6.03 12.29
CA ALA A 7 -19.78 5.27 13.53
C ALA A 7 -19.14 6.03 14.71
N VAL A 8 -17.96 6.61 14.51
CA VAL A 8 -17.28 7.42 15.53
C VAL A 8 -18.10 8.66 15.90
N LYS A 9 -18.72 9.32 14.93
CA LYS A 9 -19.60 10.48 15.16
C LYS A 9 -20.77 10.10 16.06
N TYR A 10 -21.53 9.05 15.72
CA TYR A 10 -22.67 8.62 16.54
C TYR A 10 -22.27 8.15 17.94
N ILE A 11 -21.12 7.48 18.07
CA ILE A 11 -20.60 7.09 19.39
C ILE A 11 -20.30 8.33 20.23
N LYS A 12 -19.66 9.37 19.66
CA LYS A 12 -19.40 10.63 20.37
C LYS A 12 -20.69 11.34 20.77
N GLU A 13 -21.64 11.49 19.84
CA GLU A 13 -22.94 12.12 20.11
C GLU A 13 -23.72 11.38 21.20
N LYS A 14 -23.64 10.04 21.25
CA LYS A 14 -24.21 9.24 22.34
C LYS A 14 -23.51 9.48 23.69
N LEU A 15 -22.17 9.54 23.70
CA LEU A 15 -21.38 9.79 24.91
C LEU A 15 -21.61 11.22 25.46
N GLU A 16 -21.85 12.19 24.58
CA GLU A 16 -22.18 13.57 24.91
C GLU A 16 -23.66 13.77 25.30
N GLY A 17 -24.49 12.72 25.24
CA GLY A 17 -25.92 12.79 25.58
C GLY A 17 -26.81 13.47 24.54
N LYS A 18 -26.30 13.74 23.33
CA LYS A 18 -27.05 14.37 22.23
C LYS A 18 -28.04 13.42 21.55
N THR A 19 -27.85 12.11 21.72
CA THR A 19 -28.70 11.09 21.13
C THR A 19 -28.96 9.94 22.12
N PHE A 20 -30.16 9.36 22.04
CA PHE A 20 -30.54 8.17 22.82
C PHE A 20 -30.28 6.85 22.07
N MET A 21 -29.72 6.90 20.86
CA MET A 21 -29.51 5.73 19.99
C MET A 21 -28.75 4.62 20.70
N THR A 22 -29.19 3.37 20.59
CA THR A 22 -28.47 2.23 21.18
C THR A 22 -27.21 1.87 20.36
N TYR A 23 -26.23 1.20 20.98
CA TYR A 23 -25.05 0.72 20.25
C TYR A 23 -25.42 -0.30 19.15
N ASN A 24 -26.55 -0.99 19.30
CA ASN A 24 -27.10 -1.91 18.30
C ASN A 24 -27.67 -1.17 17.10
N GLU A 25 -28.38 -0.06 17.33
CA GLU A 25 -28.85 0.82 16.24
C GLU A 25 -27.68 1.44 15.48
N ILE A 26 -26.65 1.93 16.19
CA ILE A 26 -25.44 2.45 15.55
C ILE A 26 -24.78 1.38 14.69
N ALA A 27 -24.75 0.12 15.17
CA ALA A 27 -24.23 -1.02 14.41
C ALA A 27 -25.04 -1.29 13.13
N GLN A 28 -26.37 -1.28 13.23
CA GLN A 28 -27.28 -1.45 12.09
C GLN A 28 -27.12 -0.34 11.04
N ILE A 29 -27.12 0.94 11.45
CA ILE A 29 -26.99 2.10 10.56
C ILE A 29 -25.63 2.08 9.82
N THR A 30 -24.56 1.76 10.55
CA THR A 30 -23.20 1.80 9.99
C THR A 30 -22.81 0.52 9.25
N GLY A 31 -23.62 -0.54 9.40
CA GLY A 31 -23.35 -1.87 8.85
C GLY A 31 -22.18 -2.60 9.52
N TYR A 32 -21.77 -2.16 10.71
CA TYR A 32 -20.72 -2.81 11.49
C TYR A 32 -21.31 -3.82 12.48
N HIS A 33 -20.52 -4.83 12.84
CA HIS A 33 -20.91 -5.75 13.91
C HIS A 33 -20.94 -5.01 15.28
N PRO A 34 -21.91 -5.27 16.16
CA PRO A 34 -22.01 -4.60 17.48
C PRO A 34 -20.72 -4.70 18.32
N LYS A 35 -20.04 -5.85 18.30
CA LYS A 35 -18.71 -6.04 18.92
C LYS A 35 -17.68 -5.00 18.47
N TYR A 36 -17.71 -4.61 17.18
CA TYR A 36 -16.83 -3.59 16.64
C TYR A 36 -17.20 -2.19 17.13
N ILE A 37 -18.49 -1.87 17.26
CA ILE A 37 -18.96 -0.61 17.86
C ILE A 37 -18.50 -0.49 19.32
N LEU A 38 -18.58 -1.57 20.11
CA LEU A 38 -18.08 -1.58 21.49
C LEU A 38 -16.56 -1.40 21.56
N LYS A 39 -15.81 -1.99 20.63
CA LYS A 39 -14.36 -1.74 20.50
C LYS A 39 -14.09 -0.27 20.17
N LEU A 40 -14.78 0.28 19.16
CA LEU A 40 -14.65 1.69 18.78
C LEU A 40 -14.99 2.64 19.93
N LYS A 41 -16.00 2.33 20.75
CA LYS A 41 -16.31 3.10 21.97
C LYS A 41 -15.09 3.19 22.90
N LYS A 42 -14.42 2.07 23.16
CA LYS A 42 -13.19 2.07 23.99
C LYS A 42 -12.10 2.91 23.34
N ASP A 43 -11.90 2.76 22.03
CA ASP A 43 -10.90 3.55 21.28
C ASP A 43 -11.23 5.05 21.31
N VAL A 44 -12.51 5.43 21.27
CA VAL A 44 -12.99 6.83 21.38
C VAL A 44 -12.70 7.41 22.75
N ILE A 45 -13.01 6.68 23.82
CA ILE A 45 -12.73 7.10 25.20
C ILE A 45 -11.23 7.29 25.42
N ASN A 46 -10.42 6.39 24.86
CA ASN A 46 -8.97 6.40 25.02
C ASN A 46 -8.25 7.37 24.06
N GLY A 47 -8.96 8.08 23.17
CA GLY A 47 -8.36 8.98 22.19
C GLY A 47 -7.59 8.30 21.04
N ASN A 48 -7.67 6.97 20.90
CA ASN A 48 -6.85 6.17 19.98
C ASN A 48 -7.47 5.98 18.57
N ILE A 49 -8.33 6.90 18.13
CA ILE A 49 -9.04 6.74 16.85
C ILE A 49 -8.13 7.11 15.69
N ASN A 50 -7.52 6.10 15.08
CA ASN A 50 -6.84 6.27 13.79
C ASN A 50 -7.80 6.01 12.63
N PHE A 51 -8.04 7.04 11.82
CA PHE A 51 -8.80 6.90 10.57
C PHE A 51 -7.95 6.30 9.45
N VAL A 52 -6.63 6.39 9.55
CA VAL A 52 -5.70 5.81 8.58
C VAL A 52 -5.65 4.29 8.78
N HIS A 53 -5.71 3.53 7.68
CA HIS A 53 -5.50 2.09 7.72
C HIS A 53 -4.04 1.79 8.12
N GLY A 54 -3.80 0.82 9.00
CA GLY A 54 -2.48 0.57 9.57
C GLY A 54 -1.39 0.23 8.53
N ASN A 55 -1.78 -0.29 7.36
CA ASN A 55 -0.85 -0.56 6.26
C ASN A 55 -0.68 0.61 5.27
N LYS A 56 -1.41 1.71 5.44
CA LYS A 56 -1.27 2.86 4.55
C LYS A 56 0.13 3.45 4.77
N ASN A 57 0.93 3.47 3.71
CA ASN A 57 2.33 3.96 3.70
C ASN A 57 3.35 3.07 4.43
N ARG A 58 2.99 1.84 4.82
CA ARG A 58 3.99 0.89 5.33
C ARG A 58 4.90 0.47 4.18
N ILE A 59 6.17 0.82 4.26
CA ILE A 59 7.18 0.37 3.28
C ILE A 59 7.42 -1.13 3.51
N PRO A 60 7.30 -1.98 2.47
CA PRO A 60 7.63 -3.40 2.59
C PRO A 60 9.10 -3.60 2.95
N ALA A 61 9.40 -4.61 3.77
CA ALA A 61 10.78 -4.97 4.13
C ALA A 61 11.66 -5.33 2.92
N ASN A 62 11.03 -5.78 1.83
CA ASN A 62 11.71 -6.21 0.62
C ASN A 62 12.03 -5.06 -0.37
N THR A 63 11.73 -3.81 0.01
CA THR A 63 12.03 -2.64 -0.82
C THR A 63 13.55 -2.52 -1.01
N MET A 64 14.01 -2.41 -2.25
CA MET A 64 15.43 -2.18 -2.56
C MET A 64 15.87 -0.81 -2.08
N SER A 65 17.06 -0.73 -1.49
CA SER A 65 17.68 0.56 -1.17
C SER A 65 18.05 1.31 -2.45
N GLU A 66 18.16 2.63 -2.35
CA GLU A 66 18.51 3.46 -3.51
C GLU A 66 19.93 3.16 -4.01
N GLU A 67 20.86 2.88 -3.10
CA GLU A 67 22.23 2.45 -3.41
C GLU A 67 22.25 1.16 -4.25
N GLU A 68 21.43 0.17 -3.88
CA GLU A 68 21.33 -1.09 -4.61
C GLU A 68 20.77 -0.89 -6.01
N LYS A 69 19.74 -0.04 -6.16
CA LYS A 69 19.18 0.31 -7.47
C LYS A 69 20.24 0.94 -8.38
N GLN A 70 20.98 1.92 -7.88
CA GLN A 70 22.04 2.59 -8.63
C GLN A 70 23.14 1.61 -9.05
N LYS A 71 23.52 0.69 -8.17
CA LYS A 71 24.50 -0.37 -8.48
C LYS A 71 24.02 -1.25 -9.63
N ILE A 72 22.77 -1.71 -9.60
CA ILE A 72 22.17 -2.54 -10.67
C ILE A 72 22.15 -1.77 -11.99
N ILE A 73 21.71 -0.51 -11.98
CA ILE A 73 21.66 0.35 -13.18
C ILE A 73 23.05 0.54 -13.78
N ALA A 74 24.04 0.88 -12.95
CA ALA A 74 25.41 1.11 -13.40
C ALA A 74 26.04 -0.16 -14.00
N LEU A 75 25.84 -1.32 -13.36
CA LEU A 75 26.33 -2.60 -13.86
C LEU A 75 25.66 -2.98 -15.17
N TYR A 76 24.34 -2.83 -15.27
CA TYR A 76 23.60 -3.17 -16.49
C TYR A 76 24.01 -2.29 -17.66
N LYS A 77 24.16 -0.96 -17.46
CA LYS A 77 24.64 -0.01 -18.48
C LYS A 77 26.03 -0.35 -19.03
N LYS A 78 26.93 -0.88 -18.19
CA LYS A 78 28.26 -1.32 -18.61
C LYS A 78 28.25 -2.66 -19.32
N SER A 79 27.18 -3.44 -19.14
CA SER A 79 27.06 -4.78 -19.68
C SER A 79 26.33 -4.77 -21.03
N ASN A 80 26.83 -5.56 -21.98
CA ASN A 80 26.16 -5.80 -23.27
C ASN A 80 25.32 -7.10 -23.25
N VAL A 81 24.96 -7.60 -22.07
CA VAL A 81 24.29 -8.90 -21.91
C VAL A 81 22.77 -8.75 -21.87
N SER A 82 22.05 -9.77 -22.32
CA SER A 82 20.60 -9.84 -22.16
C SER A 82 20.20 -9.78 -20.68
N ILE A 83 19.03 -9.21 -20.37
CA ILE A 83 18.49 -9.14 -19.01
C ILE A 83 18.45 -10.50 -18.30
N ARG A 84 18.12 -11.59 -19.02
CA ARG A 84 18.12 -12.95 -18.43
C ARG A 84 19.51 -13.34 -17.93
N LYS A 85 20.55 -13.13 -18.73
CA LYS A 85 21.96 -13.39 -18.34
C LYS A 85 22.39 -12.47 -17.20
N PHE A 86 21.98 -11.20 -17.23
CA PHE A 86 22.27 -10.25 -16.16
C PHE A 86 21.64 -10.68 -14.81
N CYS A 87 20.36 -11.08 -14.81
CA CYS A 87 19.69 -11.55 -13.60
C CYS A 87 20.34 -12.81 -13.02
N ASN A 88 20.77 -13.75 -13.88
CA ASN A 88 21.49 -14.95 -13.44
C ASN A 88 22.86 -14.60 -12.82
N PHE A 89 23.55 -13.60 -13.35
CA PHE A 89 24.82 -13.12 -12.79
C PHE A 89 24.61 -12.39 -11.45
N TYR A 90 23.63 -11.49 -11.38
CA TYR A 90 23.42 -10.64 -10.22
C TYR A 90 22.83 -11.40 -9.02
N HIS A 91 21.96 -12.39 -9.26
CA HIS A 91 21.44 -13.41 -8.33
C HIS A 91 20.86 -12.98 -6.96
N THR A 92 20.97 -11.73 -6.54
CA THR A 92 20.47 -11.25 -5.23
C THR A 92 19.02 -10.80 -5.24
N ARG A 93 18.48 -10.47 -6.43
CA ARG A 93 17.11 -10.00 -6.62
C ARG A 93 16.40 -10.80 -7.70
N SER A 94 15.08 -10.93 -7.56
CA SER A 94 14.26 -11.66 -8.51
C SER A 94 14.27 -10.97 -9.88
N TYR A 95 14.05 -11.76 -10.94
CA TYR A 95 13.97 -11.26 -12.31
C TYR A 95 12.99 -10.09 -12.44
N SER A 96 11.78 -10.22 -11.88
CA SER A 96 10.75 -9.19 -11.96
C SER A 96 11.19 -7.88 -11.29
N CYS A 97 11.94 -7.96 -10.19
CA CYS A 97 12.43 -6.80 -9.47
C CYS A 97 13.44 -6.01 -10.30
N ILE A 98 14.41 -6.73 -10.88
CA ILE A 98 15.45 -6.14 -11.74
C ILE A 98 14.83 -5.62 -13.05
N TYR A 99 13.91 -6.38 -13.66
CA TYR A 99 13.21 -6.00 -14.87
C TYR A 99 12.41 -4.70 -14.70
N ASN A 100 11.63 -4.59 -13.63
CA ASN A 100 10.85 -3.38 -13.36
C ASN A 100 11.77 -2.17 -13.14
N LEU A 101 12.85 -2.34 -12.37
CA LEU A 101 13.83 -1.28 -12.15
C LEU A 101 14.45 -0.80 -13.48
N LEU A 102 14.90 -1.71 -14.34
CA LEU A 102 15.50 -1.36 -15.62
C LEU A 102 14.48 -0.76 -16.60
N LYS A 103 13.23 -1.22 -16.54
CA LYS A 103 12.12 -0.67 -17.32
C LYS A 103 11.78 0.76 -16.93
N GLU A 104 11.65 1.04 -15.63
CA GLU A 104 11.43 2.39 -15.09
C GLU A 104 12.55 3.36 -15.49
N ASN A 105 13.77 2.85 -15.69
CA ASN A 105 14.93 3.63 -16.11
C ASN A 105 15.14 3.68 -17.64
N ASN A 106 14.18 3.20 -18.44
CA ASN A 106 14.24 3.16 -19.91
C ASN A 106 15.47 2.44 -20.48
N LEU A 107 16.00 1.44 -19.77
CA LEU A 107 17.17 0.67 -20.18
C LEU A 107 16.83 -0.59 -20.98
N LEU A 108 15.55 -0.89 -21.13
CA LEU A 108 15.04 -2.00 -21.91
C LEU A 108 14.48 -1.47 -23.22
N LYS A 109 14.91 -2.06 -24.33
CA LYS A 109 14.33 -1.77 -25.64
C LYS A 109 12.94 -2.38 -25.68
N ASP A 110 11.90 -1.56 -25.68
CA ASP A 110 10.56 -2.02 -25.97
C ASP A 110 10.51 -2.53 -27.41
N HIS A 111 10.24 -3.82 -27.58
CA HIS A 111 10.04 -4.44 -28.89
C HIS A 111 8.74 -3.98 -29.58
N LYS A 112 8.02 -2.98 -29.03
CA LYS A 112 6.70 -2.57 -29.52
C LYS A 112 6.68 -1.53 -30.64
N ASN A 113 7.83 -1.04 -31.12
CA ASN A 113 7.88 -0.16 -32.31
C ASN A 113 8.84 -0.71 -33.37
N LYS A 114 8.51 -1.86 -33.96
CA LYS A 114 9.05 -2.31 -35.26
C LYS A 114 7.91 -2.79 -36.15
N SER A 115 7.02 -1.87 -36.49
CA SER A 115 6.06 -2.05 -37.58
C SER A 115 5.62 -0.67 -38.03
N ASN A 116 6.43 -0.06 -38.89
CA ASN A 116 6.05 0.89 -39.95
C ASN A 116 7.32 1.60 -40.40
N ASP A 117 8.11 0.91 -41.21
CA ASP A 117 8.92 1.52 -42.26
C ASP A 117 9.06 0.42 -43.32
N LYS A 118 8.12 0.46 -44.27
CA LYS A 118 8.17 -0.22 -45.55
C LYS A 118 8.52 0.83 -46.59
#